data_AF-A0A448WDG8-F1
#
_entry.id   AF-A0A448WDG8-F1
#
_cell.length_a   1.000
_cell.length_b   1.000
_cell.length_c   1.000
_cell.angle_alpha   90.00
_cell.angle_beta   90.00
_cell.angle_gamma   90.00
#
_symmetry.space_group_name_H-M   'P 1'
#
loop_
_entity.id
_entity.type
_entity.pdbx_description
1 polymer ?
#
loop_
_entity_poly.entity_id
_entity_poly.type
_entity_poly.pdbx_seq_one_letter_code
_entity_poly.pdbx_strand_id
1 'polypeptide(L)'
;MPHNLDSLSDLSVLANGLQFDPLPSPRPLDPSLSHAPKLNHELTPEESVQAVVNALRYFPNRLHAQLAGEFARELETYGHIYMYRFRPDRWLLRARPISKYPAKCLEAAALMLMICNNLDESVGRSTELSFVNSSISCI
;
A
#
# COMPACT_ATOMS: atom_id res chain seq x y z
N MET A 1 12.54 9.62 -23.64
CA MET A 1 12.26 8.24 -24.09
C MET A 1 10.76 8.09 -24.18
N PRO A 2 10.18 7.62 -25.30
CA PRO A 2 8.73 7.47 -25.38
C PRO A 2 8.34 6.31 -24.47
N HIS A 3 7.63 6.60 -23.39
CA HIS A 3 7.04 5.58 -22.54
C HIS A 3 5.93 4.91 -23.34
N ASN A 4 6.18 3.67 -23.76
CA ASN A 4 5.23 2.83 -24.47
C ASN A 4 3.96 2.66 -23.61
N LEU A 5 2.83 3.17 -24.09
CA LEU A 5 1.54 3.15 -23.39
C LEU A 5 1.05 1.71 -23.09
N ASP A 6 1.58 0.71 -23.78
CA ASP A 6 1.29 -0.71 -23.50
C ASP A 6 1.95 -1.23 -22.23
N SER A 7 3.07 -0.61 -21.78
CA SER A 7 3.75 -0.97 -20.53
C SER A 7 2.94 -0.61 -19.27
N LEU A 8 1.99 0.33 -19.38
CA LEU A 8 1.07 0.74 -18.31
C LEU A 8 -0.12 -0.23 -18.15
N SER A 9 -0.07 -1.38 -18.84
CA SER A 9 -1.13 -2.38 -18.82
C SER A 9 -0.67 -3.76 -18.32
N ASP A 10 0.62 -3.90 -18.00
CA ASP A 10 1.16 -5.14 -17.46
C ASP A 10 0.91 -5.23 -15.95
N LEU A 11 0.03 -6.15 -15.55
CA LEU A 11 -0.30 -6.43 -14.16
C LEU A 11 0.60 -7.50 -13.53
N SER A 12 1.59 -8.03 -14.26
CA SER A 12 2.54 -9.03 -13.77
C SER A 12 3.21 -8.60 -12.46
N VAL A 13 3.41 -7.28 -12.28
CA VAL A 13 3.99 -6.67 -11.09
C VAL A 13 3.22 -6.98 -9.79
N LEU A 14 1.91 -7.26 -9.87
CA LEU A 14 1.10 -7.64 -8.71
C LEU A 14 1.52 -8.98 -8.10
N ALA A 15 2.18 -9.84 -8.88
CA ALA A 15 2.68 -11.13 -8.40
C ALA A 15 4.04 -11.02 -7.66
N ASN A 16 4.73 -9.88 -7.76
CA ASN A 16 6.10 -9.72 -7.25
C ASN A 16 6.17 -9.37 -5.75
N GLY A 17 5.04 -9.04 -5.11
CA GLY A 17 5.01 -8.64 -3.71
C GLY A 17 5.78 -7.35 -3.43
N LEU A 18 6.29 -7.22 -2.20
CA LEU A 18 7.04 -6.05 -1.75
C LEU A 18 8.50 -6.09 -2.23
N GLN A 19 8.97 -4.97 -2.79
CA GLN A 19 10.36 -4.82 -3.24
C GLN A 19 11.23 -4.30 -2.09
N PHE A 20 12.34 -4.99 -1.81
CA PHE A 20 13.27 -4.64 -0.72
C PHE A 20 14.68 -4.28 -1.20
N ASP A 21 15.09 -4.73 -2.40
CA ASP A 21 16.42 -4.50 -2.98
C ASP A 21 16.30 -4.14 -4.47
N PRO A 22 16.50 -2.86 -4.85
CA PRO A 22 16.71 -1.71 -3.98
C PRO A 22 15.43 -1.32 -3.22
N LEU A 23 15.59 -0.76 -2.02
CA LEU A 23 14.46 -0.23 -1.27
C LEU A 23 13.85 0.98 -2.03
N PRO A 24 12.54 0.98 -2.36
CA PRO A 24 11.91 2.07 -3.11
C PRO A 24 12.05 3.38 -2.37
N SER A 25 12.32 4.50 -3.06
CA SER A 25 12.46 5.82 -2.41
C SER A 25 11.22 6.20 -1.58
N PRO A 26 11.39 6.92 -0.45
CA PRO A 26 10.26 7.39 0.33
C PRO A 26 9.39 8.31 -0.54
N ARG A 27 8.07 8.11 -0.49
CA ARG A 27 7.11 8.94 -1.20
C ARG A 27 6.41 9.88 -0.22
N PRO A 28 6.53 11.21 -0.40
CA PRO A 28 5.79 12.14 0.41
C PRO A 28 4.30 12.06 0.11
N LEU A 29 3.49 12.50 1.06
CA LEU A 29 2.06 12.65 0.89
C LEU A 29 1.76 13.66 -0.24
N ASP A 30 0.85 13.32 -1.15
CA ASP A 30 0.42 14.21 -2.24
C ASP A 30 -0.72 15.11 -1.75
N PRO A 31 -0.47 16.40 -1.42
CA PRO A 31 -1.46 17.28 -0.81
C PRO A 31 -2.63 17.61 -1.74
N SER A 32 -2.57 17.23 -3.02
CA SER A 32 -3.67 17.40 -3.96
C SER A 32 -4.78 16.35 -3.79
N LEU A 33 -4.55 15.31 -2.98
CA LEU A 33 -5.49 14.24 -2.72
C LEU A 33 -6.27 14.46 -1.42
N SER A 34 -7.50 13.95 -1.38
CA SER A 34 -8.28 13.91 -0.15
C SER A 34 -7.69 12.84 0.78
N HIS A 35 -7.13 13.28 1.90
CA HIS A 35 -6.53 12.42 2.90
C HIS A 35 -7.53 12.02 3.98
N ALA A 36 -7.29 10.86 4.57
CA ALA A 36 -7.97 10.48 5.80
C ALA A 36 -7.73 11.55 6.87
N PRO A 37 -8.76 11.93 7.66
CA PRO A 37 -8.53 12.75 8.83
C PRO A 37 -7.58 12.00 9.78
N LYS A 38 -6.72 12.74 10.48
CA LYS A 38 -5.86 12.17 11.52
C LYS A 38 -6.74 11.47 12.56
N LEU A 39 -6.53 10.18 12.74
CA LEU A 39 -7.18 9.44 13.81
C LEU A 39 -6.47 9.79 15.12
N ASN A 40 -7.21 10.36 16.06
CA ASN A 40 -6.71 10.57 17.41
C ASN A 40 -6.80 9.24 18.18
N HIS A 41 -5.79 8.39 18.06
CA HIS A 41 -5.59 7.32 19.03
C HIS A 41 -4.72 7.84 20.16
N GLU A 42 -5.25 7.83 21.38
CA GLU A 42 -4.46 8.04 22.59
C GLU A 42 -3.65 6.76 22.87
N LEU A 43 -2.60 6.52 22.08
CA LEU A 43 -1.67 5.42 22.32
C LEU A 43 -0.70 5.79 23.44
N THR A 44 -0.48 4.86 24.36
CA THR A 44 0.64 4.92 25.30
C THR A 44 1.98 4.80 24.56
N PRO A 45 3.10 5.21 25.19
CA PRO A 45 4.44 5.00 24.61
C PRO A 45 4.70 3.52 24.25
N GLU A 46 4.27 2.60 25.11
CA GLU A 46 4.41 1.16 24.92
C GLU A 46 3.59 0.65 23.72
N GLU A 47 2.35 1.12 23.57
CA GLU A 47 1.50 0.77 22.42
C GLU A 47 2.04 1.35 21.11
N SER A 48 2.62 2.54 21.15
CA SER A 48 3.26 3.16 19.98
C SER A 48 4.46 2.33 19.52
N VAL A 49 5.30 1.86 20.46
CA VAL A 49 6.40 0.94 20.16
C VAL A 49 5.85 -0.38 19.60
N GLN A 50 4.80 -0.93 20.21
CA GLN A 50 4.19 -2.18 19.75
C GLN A 50 3.59 -2.06 18.35
N ALA A 51 2.99 -0.91 18.00
CA ALA A 51 2.46 -0.63 16.67
C ALA A 51 3.58 -0.63 15.61
N VAL A 52 4.73 -0.01 15.91
CA VAL A 52 5.90 -0.04 15.03
C VAL A 52 6.45 -1.45 14.89
N VAL A 53 6.57 -2.21 15.99
CA VAL A 53 7.00 -3.62 15.95
C VAL A 53 6.04 -4.47 15.12
N ASN A 54 4.73 -4.24 15.22
CA ASN A 54 3.72 -4.94 14.42
C ASN A 54 3.87 -4.63 12.93
N ALA A 55 4.10 -3.37 12.57
CA ALA A 55 4.38 -2.96 11.20
C ALA A 55 5.66 -3.60 10.64
N LEU A 56 6.71 -3.73 11.46
CA LEU A 56 7.99 -4.31 11.06
C LEU A 56 7.94 -5.82 10.76
N ARG A 57 6.89 -6.55 11.19
CA ARG A 57 6.72 -8.00 10.94
C ARG A 57 6.71 -8.36 9.45
N TYR A 58 6.28 -7.43 8.60
CA TYR A 58 6.18 -7.65 7.15
C TYR A 58 7.52 -7.42 6.40
N PHE A 59 8.57 -7.00 7.11
CA PHE A 59 9.84 -6.58 6.51
C PHE A 59 11.03 -7.40 7.02
N PRO A 60 12.05 -7.63 6.19
CA PRO A 60 13.32 -8.24 6.63
C PRO A 60 14.03 -7.41 7.70
N ASN A 61 14.66 -8.09 8.67
CA ASN A 61 15.37 -7.45 9.81
C ASN A 61 16.40 -6.39 9.40
N ARG A 62 17.07 -6.58 8.24
CA ARG A 62 18.06 -5.61 7.72
C ARG A 62 17.47 -4.21 7.47
N LEU A 63 16.16 -4.13 7.22
CA LEU A 63 15.46 -2.87 6.95
C LEU A 63 14.86 -2.24 8.21
N HIS A 64 14.81 -2.96 9.34
CA HIS A 64 14.09 -2.51 10.52
C HIS A 64 14.62 -1.21 11.09
N ALA A 65 15.94 -1.02 11.12
CA ALA A 65 16.53 0.23 11.62
C ALA A 65 16.10 1.45 10.81
N GLN A 66 15.98 1.31 9.48
CA GLN A 66 15.53 2.39 8.60
C GLN A 66 14.02 2.60 8.68
N LEU A 67 13.24 1.51 8.59
CA LEU A 67 11.78 1.57 8.55
C LEU A 67 11.15 1.93 9.89
N ALA A 68 11.75 1.56 11.03
CA ALA A 68 11.24 1.89 12.35
C ALA A 68 11.07 3.41 12.54
N GLY A 69 12.09 4.19 12.13
CA GLY A 69 12.02 5.64 12.20
C GLY A 69 10.99 6.24 11.25
N GLU A 70 10.75 5.63 10.09
CA GLU A 70 9.71 6.05 9.16
C GLU A 70 8.31 5.78 9.70
N PHE A 71 8.07 4.58 10.21
CA PHE A 71 6.78 4.20 10.77
C PHE A 71 6.44 4.96 12.05
N ALA A 72 7.42 5.24 12.91
CA ALA A 72 7.21 6.10 14.07
C ALA A 72 6.77 7.51 13.66
N ARG A 73 7.40 8.09 12.62
CA ARG A 73 7.00 9.40 12.08
C ARG A 73 5.60 9.37 11.46
N GLU A 74 5.25 8.32 10.73
CA GLU A 74 3.90 8.18 10.17
C GLU A 74 2.84 8.08 11.29
N LEU A 75 3.12 7.32 12.34
CA LEU A 75 2.22 7.20 13.50
C LEU A 75 2.02 8.54 14.20
N GLU A 76 3.08 9.32 14.42
CA GLU A 76 3.00 10.64 15.05
C GLU A 76 2.28 11.66 14.14
N THR A 77 2.59 11.66 12.85
CA THR A 77 2.08 12.65 11.89
C THR A 77 0.61 12.38 11.56
N TYR A 78 0.29 11.13 11.22
CA TYR A 78 -1.00 10.74 10.65
C TYR A 78 -1.89 9.96 11.62
N GLY A 79 -1.38 9.55 12.78
CA GLY A 79 -2.11 8.67 13.71
C GLY A 79 -2.21 7.23 13.23
N HIS A 80 -1.50 6.87 12.15
CA HIS A 80 -1.54 5.53 11.55
C HIS A 80 -0.27 5.27 10.72
N ILE A 81 0.16 4.01 10.64
CA ILE A 81 1.31 3.57 9.83
C ILE A 81 0.78 3.07 8.48
N TYR A 82 0.92 3.87 7.43
CA TYR A 82 0.41 3.57 6.08
C TYR A 82 1.45 2.88 5.19
N MET A 83 2.73 3.00 5.55
CA MET A 83 3.86 2.47 4.78
C MET A 83 3.90 3.09 3.36
N TYR A 84 3.82 4.42 3.25
CA TYR A 84 3.66 5.13 1.96
C TYR A 84 4.72 4.79 0.91
N ARG A 85 5.91 4.40 1.37
CA ARG A 85 6.99 3.89 0.53
C ARG A 85 6.57 2.72 -0.37
N PHE A 86 5.67 1.86 0.09
CA PHE A 86 5.28 0.62 -0.61
C PHE A 86 3.94 0.71 -1.34
N ARG A 87 3.27 1.87 -1.33
CA ARG A 87 2.05 2.09 -2.10
C ARG A 87 2.27 1.75 -3.60
N PRO A 88 1.43 0.95 -4.27
CA PRO A 88 1.51 0.80 -5.71
C PRO A 88 1.18 2.12 -6.41
N ASP A 89 1.68 2.27 -7.64
CA ASP A 89 1.34 3.43 -8.46
C ASP A 89 -0.15 3.46 -8.79
N ARG A 90 -0.69 4.67 -8.96
CA ARG A 90 -2.11 4.92 -9.22
C ARG A 90 -2.66 4.16 -10.44
N TRP A 91 -1.83 3.95 -11.46
CA TRP A 91 -2.25 3.25 -12.68
C TRP A 91 -2.59 1.77 -12.41
N LEU A 92 -2.00 1.17 -11.37
CA LEU A 92 -2.20 -0.21 -10.95
C LEU A 92 -3.48 -0.40 -10.12
N LEU A 93 -3.94 0.65 -9.46
CA LEU A 93 -5.12 0.66 -8.59
C LEU A 93 -6.43 0.87 -9.36
N ARG A 94 -6.54 0.37 -10.58
CA ARG A 94 -7.75 0.48 -11.39
C ARG A 94 -8.22 -0.89 -11.83
N ALA A 95 -9.53 -1.10 -11.83
CA ALA A 95 -10.08 -2.34 -12.36
C ALA A 95 -9.70 -2.54 -13.84
N ARG A 96 -9.38 -3.78 -14.19
CA ARG A 96 -9.00 -4.24 -15.53
C ARG A 96 -9.74 -5.54 -15.86
N PRO A 97 -9.78 -5.96 -17.14
CA PRO A 97 -10.34 -7.26 -17.51
C PRO A 97 -9.69 -8.38 -16.71
N ILE A 98 -10.51 -9.32 -16.22
CA ILE A 98 -10.07 -10.41 -15.33
C ILE A 98 -8.93 -11.26 -15.91
N SER A 99 -8.86 -11.38 -17.24
CA SER A 99 -7.81 -12.11 -17.96
C SER A 99 -6.42 -11.47 -17.88
N LYS A 100 -6.31 -10.22 -17.43
CA LYS A 100 -5.02 -9.52 -17.29
C LYS A 100 -4.33 -9.77 -15.95
N TYR A 101 -5.03 -10.27 -14.93
CA TYR A 101 -4.42 -10.48 -13.62
C TYR A 101 -3.55 -11.74 -13.62
N PRO A 102 -2.34 -11.69 -13.04
CA PRO A 102 -1.40 -12.82 -13.01
C PRO A 102 -1.79 -13.85 -11.91
N ALA A 103 -3.01 -14.38 -12.00
CA ALA A 103 -3.54 -15.34 -11.04
C ALA A 103 -3.54 -16.76 -11.63
N LYS A 104 -3.37 -17.76 -10.78
CA LYS A 104 -3.45 -19.19 -11.17
C LYS A 104 -4.89 -19.70 -11.32
N CYS A 105 -5.85 -19.02 -10.70
CA CYS A 105 -7.27 -19.36 -10.77
C CYS A 105 -8.13 -18.11 -10.94
N LEU A 106 -9.37 -18.32 -11.41
CA LEU A 106 -10.30 -17.24 -11.73
C LEU A 106 -10.76 -16.50 -10.47
N GLU A 107 -10.89 -17.20 -9.36
CA GLU A 107 -11.33 -16.67 -8.07
C GLU A 107 -10.32 -15.65 -7.54
N ALA A 108 -9.02 -15.97 -7.60
CA ALA A 108 -7.96 -15.05 -7.21
C ALA A 108 -7.92 -13.81 -8.12
N ALA A 109 -8.10 -13.98 -9.44
CA ALA A 109 -8.19 -12.86 -10.38
C ALA A 109 -9.38 -11.95 -10.07
N ALA A 110 -10.53 -12.53 -9.71
CA ALA A 110 -11.72 -11.77 -9.31
C ALA A 110 -11.48 -10.98 -8.00
N LEU A 111 -10.81 -11.58 -7.01
CA LEU A 111 -10.45 -10.89 -5.77
C LEU A 111 -9.50 -9.71 -6.04
N MET A 112 -8.46 -9.93 -6.85
CA MET A 112 -7.53 -8.85 -7.25
C MET A 112 -8.28 -7.72 -7.97
N LEU A 113 -9.22 -8.05 -8.85
CA LEU A 113 -10.08 -7.08 -9.53
C LEU A 113 -10.90 -6.27 -8.53
N MET A 114 -11.57 -6.92 -7.58
CA MET A 114 -12.39 -6.25 -6.58
C MET A 114 -11.56 -5.35 -5.66
N ILE A 115 -10.35 -5.78 -5.29
CA ILE A 115 -9.39 -4.97 -4.51
C ILE A 115 -8.98 -3.74 -5.32
N CYS A 116 -8.55 -3.90 -6.57
CA CYS A 116 -8.20 -2.78 -7.45
C CYS A 116 -9.38 -1.81 -7.66
N ASN A 117 -10.61 -2.32 -7.78
CA ASN A 117 -11.80 -1.49 -7.91
C ASN A 117 -12.09 -0.65 -6.66
N ASN A 118 -11.93 -1.23 -5.46
CA ASN A 118 -12.13 -0.52 -4.19
C ASN A 118 -11.05 0.55 -3.92
N LEU A 119 -9.89 0.42 -4.58
CA LEU A 119 -8.75 1.33 -4.48
C LEU A 119 -8.69 2.36 -5.62
N ASP A 120 -9.60 2.28 -6.60
CA ASP A 120 -9.65 3.20 -7.73
C ASP A 120 -10.09 4.59 -7.28
N GLU A 121 -9.33 5.61 -7.68
CA GLU A 121 -9.59 7.00 -7.32
C GLU A 121 -10.92 7.54 -7.85
N SER A 122 -11.43 6.94 -8.92
CA SER A 122 -12.72 7.30 -9.51
C SER A 122 -13.91 6.70 -8.74
N VAL A 123 -13.68 5.69 -7.91
CA VAL A 123 -14.73 4.94 -7.19
C VAL A 123 -14.66 5.15 -5.68
N GLY A 124 -13.45 5.17 -5.12
CA GLY A 124 -13.19 5.30 -3.70
C GLY A 124 -13.46 6.71 -3.17
N ARG A 125 -14.32 6.83 -2.15
CA ARG A 125 -14.61 8.12 -1.47
C ARG A 125 -13.42 8.70 -0.69
N SER A 126 -12.36 7.92 -0.48
CA SER A 126 -11.09 8.36 0.09
C SER A 126 -10.00 7.39 -0.37
N THR A 127 -9.20 7.79 -1.35
CA THR A 127 -8.20 6.99 -2.05
C THR A 127 -7.12 6.38 -1.16
N GLU A 128 -6.99 6.83 0.08
CA GLU A 128 -5.96 6.38 1.01
C GLU A 128 -6.47 5.54 2.19
N LEU A 129 -7.79 5.52 2.45
CA LEU A 129 -8.37 4.73 3.56
C LEU A 129 -8.50 3.23 3.24
N SER A 130 -8.44 2.84 1.97
CA SER A 130 -8.65 1.44 1.57
C SER A 130 -7.41 0.55 1.65
N PHE A 131 -6.21 1.12 1.90
CA PHE A 131 -4.99 0.34 2.19
C PHE A 131 -5.02 -0.32 3.57
N VAL A 132 -5.79 0.23 4.51
CA VAL A 132 -5.79 -0.22 5.92
C VAL A 132 -7.01 -1.09 6.25
N ASN A 133 -8.16 -0.85 5.62
CA ASN A 133 -9.38 -1.61 5.89
C ASN A 133 -9.55 -2.88 5.04
N SER A 134 -8.70 -3.12 4.04
CA SER A 134 -8.71 -4.37 3.31
C SER A 134 -7.76 -5.33 3.99
N SER A 135 -8.31 -6.26 4.76
CA SER A 135 -7.64 -7.42 5.33
C SER A 135 -6.97 -8.25 4.23
N ILE A 136 -5.79 -7.83 3.74
CA ILE A 136 -4.89 -8.65 2.93
C ILE A 136 -3.87 -9.23 3.91
N SER A 137 -4.36 -10.08 4.81
CA SER A 137 -3.52 -10.94 5.65
C SER A 137 -3.81 -12.42 5.45
N CYS A 138 -4.66 -12.78 4.47
CA CYS A 138 -5.02 -14.15 4.15
C CYS A 138 -5.34 -14.32 2.66
N ILE A 139 -4.35 -14.16 1.78
CA ILE A 139 -4.25 -14.90 0.51
C ILE A 139 -2.78 -15.18 0.26
#